data_AF-A0A1F4XW69-F1
#
_entry.id   AF-A0A1F4XW69-F1
#
_cell.length_a   1.000
_cell.length_b   1.000
_cell.length_c   1.000
_cell.angle_alpha   90.00
_cell.angle_beta   90.00
_cell.angle_gamma   90.00
#
_symmetry.space_group_name_H-M   'P 1'
#
loop_
_entity.id
_entity.type
_entity.pdbx_description
1 polymer ?
#
loop_
_entity_poly.entity_id
_entity_poly.type
_entity_poly.pdbx_seq_one_letter_code
_entity_poly.pdbx_strand_id
1 'polypeptide(L)' 'METKIVKDTISRAELRDLAHAQYGDIIKAVVDIEQDIMGVGGELHVDIQSLLIEQAGSNV' A
#
# COMPACT_ATOMS: atom_id res chain seq x y z
N MET A 1 -2.37 -11.02 5.80
CA MET A 1 -2.30 -9.56 6.01
C MET A 1 -2.71 -8.89 4.69
N GLU A 2 -3.56 -7.86 4.74
CA GLU A 2 -4.16 -7.27 3.54
C GLU A 2 -3.25 -6.19 2.94
N THR A 3 -3.15 -6.17 1.62
CA THR A 3 -2.48 -5.13 0.83
C THR A 3 -3.48 -4.50 -0.13
N LYS A 4 -3.36 -3.18 -0.34
CA LYS A 4 -4.29 -2.42 -1.19
C LYS A 4 -3.52 -1.46 -2.10
N ILE A 5 -3.91 -1.41 -3.38
CA ILE A 5 -3.44 -0.39 -4.32
C ILE A 5 -4.41 0.81 -4.28
N VAL A 6 -3.84 2.00 -4.19
CA VAL A 6 -4.52 3.29 -4.20
C VAL A 6 -4.07 4.03 -5.46
N LYS A 7 -5.03 4.39 -6.32
CA LYS A 7 -4.78 5.12 -7.59
C LYS A 7 -5.27 6.57 -7.57
N ASP A 8 -6.13 6.93 -6.63
CA ASP A 8 -6.69 8.27 -6.51
C ASP A 8 -6.48 8.78 -5.08
N THR A 9 -7.43 8.48 -4.19
CA THR A 9 -7.39 8.93 -2.81
C THR A 9 -7.79 7.80 -1.87
N ILE A 10 -7.27 7.85 -0.65
CA ILE A 10 -7.64 6.95 0.43
C ILE A 10 -7.88 7.78 1.69
N SER A 11 -8.92 7.44 2.44
CA SER A 11 -9.22 8.15 3.68
C SER A 11 -8.26 7.75 4.80
N ARG A 12 -8.02 8.67 5.74
CA ARG A 12 -7.23 8.36 6.95
C ARG A 12 -7.87 7.28 7.82
N ALA A 13 -9.20 7.19 7.79
CA ALA A 13 -9.93 6.15 8.50
C ALA A 13 -9.61 4.77 7.92
N GLU A 14 -9.66 4.62 6.59
CA GLU A 14 -9.28 3.36 5.92
C GLU A 14 -7.82 2.98 6.18
N LEU A 15 -6.89 3.94 6.12
CA LEU A 15 -5.48 3.69 6.43
C LEU A 15 -5.31 3.18 7.87
N ARG A 16 -6.05 3.77 8.81
CA ARG A 16 -6.02 3.35 10.21
C ARG A 16 -6.63 1.96 10.41
N ASP A 17 -7.72 1.64 9.71
CA ASP A 17 -8.32 0.30 9.79
C ASP A 17 -7.37 -0.77 9.23
N LEU A 18 -6.67 -0.48 8.13
CA LEU A 18 -5.62 -1.33 7.56
C LEU A 18 -4.40 -1.47 8.50
N ALA A 19 -4.04 -0.39 9.20
CA ALA A 19 -2.97 -0.37 10.20
C ALA A 19 -3.32 -1.24 11.43
N HIS A 20 -4.54 -1.11 11.96
CA HIS A 20 -4.98 -1.85 13.15
C HIS A 20 -5.00 -3.35 12.93
N ALA A 21 -5.26 -3.79 11.70
CA ALA A 21 -5.18 -5.20 11.32
C ALA A 21 -3.75 -5.78 11.36
N GLN A 22 -2.71 -4.95 11.45
CA GLN A 22 -1.30 -5.36 11.30
C GLN A 22 -0.37 -4.85 12.42
N TYR A 23 -0.24 -3.53 12.55
CA TYR A 23 0.72 -2.88 13.45
C TYR A 23 0.09 -1.81 14.36
N GLY A 24 -1.23 -1.85 14.57
CA GLY A 24 -1.93 -0.87 15.40
C GLY A 24 -2.07 0.46 14.66
N ASP A 25 -1.25 1.45 15.01
CA ASP A 25 -1.33 2.80 14.44
C ASP A 25 -0.30 3.07 13.33
N ILE A 26 0.51 2.07 12.97
CA ILE A 26 1.55 2.16 11.94
C ILE A 26 1.10 1.42 10.68
N ILE A 27 1.29 2.03 9.52
CA ILE A 27 1.09 1.39 8.21
C ILE A 27 2.31 1.62 7.33
N LYS A 28 2.67 0.60 6.54
CA LYS A 28 3.71 0.68 5.53
C LYS A 28 3.10 1.01 4.18
N ALA A 29 3.83 1.73 3.35
CA ALA A 29 3.43 2.09 2.01
C ALA A 29 4.63 2.09 1.06
N VAL A 30 4.38 1.78 -0.21
CA VAL A 30 5.32 1.95 -1.33
C VAL A 30 4.61 2.81 -2.37
N VAL A 31 5.29 3.81 -2.91
CA VAL A 31 4.71 4.81 -3.82
C VAL A 31 5.49 4.80 -5.12
N ASP A 32 4.78 4.66 -6.23
CA ASP A 32 5.30 4.96 -7.57
C ASP A 32 4.93 6.40 -7.91
N ILE A 33 5.93 7.28 -7.91
CA ILE A 33 5.74 8.70 -8.20
C ILE A 33 5.54 8.95 -9.70
N GLU A 34 6.07 8.08 -10.57
CA GLU A 34 5.92 8.25 -12.02
C GLU A 34 4.49 7.93 -12.47
N GLN A 35 3.87 6.92 -11.85
CA GLN A 35 2.51 6.48 -12.15
C GLN A 35 1.44 7.09 -11.23
N ASP A 36 1.86 7.84 -10.20
CA ASP A 36 0.99 8.43 -9.16
C ASP A 36 0.09 7.38 -8.46
N ILE A 37 0.69 6.23 -8.13
CA ILE A 37 0.00 5.13 -7.42
C ILE A 37 0.74 4.75 -6.13
N MET A 38 0.00 4.18 -5.17
CA MET A 38 0.56 3.75 -3.90
C MET A 38 0.00 2.39 -3.49
N GLY A 39 0.87 1.50 -3.03
CA GLY A 39 0.48 0.30 -2.30
C GLY A 39 0.58 0.55 -0.80
N VAL A 40 -0.37 0.07 -0.01
CA VAL A 40 -0.37 0.18 1.47
C VAL A 40 -0.69 -1.16 2.14
N GLY A 41 -0.20 -1.34 3.36
CA GLY A 41 -0.42 -2.55 4.15
C GLY A 41 0.72 -3.56 4.03
N GLY A 42 0.41 -4.85 4.04
CA GLY A 42 1.39 -5.93 3.92
C GLY A 42 2.32 -6.12 5.13
N GLU A 43 2.86 -7.33 5.25
CA GLU A 43 3.81 -7.67 6.31
C GLU A 43 5.17 -7.03 6.04
N LEU A 44 5.65 -7.12 4.80
CA LEU A 44 6.95 -6.62 4.37
C LEU A 44 6.79 -5.59 3.25
N HIS A 45 7.77 -4.69 3.11
CA HIS A 45 7.80 -3.73 2.00
C HIS A 45 7.84 -4.43 0.64
N VAL A 46 8.48 -5.60 0.57
CA VAL A 46 8.56 -6.40 -0.67
C VAL A 46 7.19 -6.89 -1.14
N ASP A 47 6.27 -7.20 -0.22
CA ASP A 47 4.91 -7.64 -0.60
C ASP A 47 4.15 -6.52 -1.31
N ILE A 48 4.32 -5.28 -0.83
CA ILE A 48 3.70 -4.08 -1.40
C ILE A 48 4.34 -3.75 -2.75
N GLN A 49 5.67 -3.88 -2.86
CA GLN A 49 6.40 -3.65 -4.10
C GLN A 49 5.98 -4.66 -5.18
N SER A 50 5.99 -5.97 -4.85
CA SER A 50 5.54 -7.03 -5.76
C SER A 50 4.11 -6.81 -6.21
N LEU A 51 3.20 -6.40 -5.32
CA LEU A 51 1.82 -6.07 -5.69
C LEU A 51 1.75 -4.97 -6.77
N LEU A 52 2.50 -3.89 -6.60
CA LEU A 52 2.52 -2.77 -7.55
C LEU A 52 3.11 -3.18 -8.90
N ILE A 53 4.22 -3.92 -8.89
CA ILE A 53 4.84 -4.41 -10.13
C ILE A 53 3.89 -5.37 -10.86
N GLU A 54 3.35 -6.36 -10.16
CA GLU A 54 2.58 -7.45 -10.77
C GLU A 54 1.17 -7.02 -11.21
N GLN A 55 0.50 -6.16 -10.44
CA GLN A 55 -0.90 -5.80 -10.71
C GLN A 55 -1.08 -4.41 -11.33
N ALA A 56 -0.13 -3.50 -11.16
CA ALA A 56 -0.19 -2.16 -11.74
C ALA A 56 0.89 -1.91 -12.79
N GLY A 57 1.86 -2.82 -12.99
CA GLY A 57 2.96 -2.60 -13.93
C GLY A 57 3.89 -1.47 -13.49
N SER A 58 4.03 -1.31 -12.18
CA SER A 58 4.82 -0.25 -11.55
C SER A 58 6.33 -0.42 -11.75
N ASN A 59 7.08 0.68 -11.71
CA ASN A 59 8.53 0.72 -11.89
C ASN A 59 9.31 0.77 -10.55
N VAL A 60 8.62 0.62 -9.41
CA VAL A 60 9.20 0.74 -8.05
C VAL A 60 10.18 -0.35 -7.67
#